data_AF-A0A2N2CM10-F1
#
_entry.id   AF-A0A2N2CM10-F1
#
_cell.length_a   1.000
_cell.length_b   1.000
_cell.length_c   1.000
_cell.angle_alpha   90.00
_cell.angle_beta   90.00
_cell.angle_gamma   90.00
#
_symmetry.space_group_name_H-M   'P 1'
#
loop_
_entity.id
_entity.type
_entity.pdbx_description
1 polymer ?
#
loop_
_entity_poly.entity_id
_entity_poly.type
_entity_poly.pdbx_seq_one_letter_code
_entity_poly.pdbx_strand_id
1 'polypeptide(L)'
;MCESCLCAQAVETAEETAPLPNLFSARTAGPGSDNPYFFANNPYSQGGYGLPNCTAYAFGRAYEILGTTPNLCMGNANSWWDYNQSTGYYPSGSTPKLGAVICWGGSSDGHVAIVEAINGDTVTLSESTYSGIYFQNYTYTIGAENATSVGGFQGYIYIGDYIDAAADTTPPALSNVLVTDYEGEGIKVTALVSDDLSGMGQVYFPVWTENGGQDDLIWHTGTVSGNVASCFIPYSDHNTELGDYNVHVYAYDSAGHYTMTATSITKTDTFTSLGEVALES
;
A
#
# COMPACT_ATOMS: atom_id res chain seq x y z
N MET A 1 12.82 23.81 45.43
CA MET A 1 13.19 22.50 44.84
C MET A 1 12.24 22.30 43.67
N CYS A 2 12.78 22.28 42.45
CA CYS A 2 12.01 22.24 41.22
C CYS A 2 11.94 20.76 40.79
N GLU A 3 10.75 20.16 40.80
CA GLU A 3 10.53 18.82 40.28
C GLU A 3 10.35 18.92 38.76
N SER A 4 11.44 18.65 38.02
CA SER A 4 11.38 18.46 36.58
C SER A 4 10.77 17.09 36.29
N CYS A 5 9.58 17.10 35.70
CA CYS A 5 8.89 15.94 35.15
C CYS A 5 9.77 15.28 34.07
N LEU A 6 10.26 14.08 34.34
CA LEU A 6 10.97 13.25 33.37
C LEU A 6 9.93 12.59 32.46
N CYS A 7 9.62 13.22 31.32
CA CYS A 7 9.03 12.51 30.18
C CYS A 7 10.08 11.54 29.63
N ALA A 8 10.06 10.30 30.11
CA ALA A 8 10.80 9.22 29.49
C ALA A 8 10.13 8.89 28.14
N GLN A 9 10.69 9.42 27.05
CA GLN A 9 10.42 8.90 25.72
C GLN A 9 11.05 7.50 25.64
N ALA A 10 10.21 6.46 25.61
CA ALA A 10 10.63 5.14 25.20
C ALA A 10 10.94 5.21 23.70
N VAL A 11 12.21 5.38 23.36
CA VAL A 11 12.71 5.08 22.02
C VAL A 11 13.02 3.58 22.03
N GLU A 12 12.03 2.76 21.68
CA GLU A 12 12.31 1.39 21.29
C GLU A 12 13.12 1.45 19.99
N THR A 13 14.33 0.88 20.07
CA THR A 13 15.17 0.59 18.92
C THR A 13 14.40 -0.33 17.98
N ALA A 14 13.97 0.19 16.84
CA ALA A 14 13.42 -0.61 15.77
C ALA A 14 14.48 -1.63 15.33
N GLU A 15 14.22 -2.91 15.58
CA GLU A 15 14.94 -3.99 14.93
C GLU A 15 14.67 -3.85 13.43
N GLU A 16 15.72 -3.77 12.62
CA GLU A 16 15.61 -3.65 11.15
C GLU A 16 15.10 -4.98 10.59
N THR A 17 13.79 -5.16 10.67
CA THR A 17 13.06 -6.24 10.03
C THR A 17 13.13 -6.02 8.52
N ALA A 18 13.20 -7.12 7.75
CA ALA A 18 13.21 -7.04 6.29
C ALA A 18 11.99 -6.22 5.82
N PRO A 19 12.13 -5.38 4.78
CA PRO A 19 11.01 -4.57 4.28
C PRO A 19 9.84 -5.49 3.89
N LEU A 20 8.64 -5.11 4.30
CA LEU A 20 7.42 -5.84 3.96
C LEU A 20 7.19 -5.85 2.43
N PRO A 21 6.58 -6.91 1.90
CA PRO A 21 6.20 -6.95 0.49
C PRO A 21 5.15 -5.89 0.16
N ASN A 22 5.10 -5.46 -1.10
CA ASN A 22 4.06 -4.54 -1.56
C ASN A 22 2.79 -5.31 -1.95
N LEU A 23 1.62 -4.73 -1.74
CA LEU A 23 0.39 -5.31 -2.27
C LEU A 23 0.37 -5.26 -3.79
N PHE A 24 0.03 -6.39 -4.39
CA PHE A 24 -0.14 -6.51 -5.83
C PHE A 24 -1.56 -6.14 -6.25
N SER A 25 -1.70 -5.17 -7.15
CA SER A 25 -2.99 -4.87 -7.78
C SER A 25 -3.09 -5.55 -9.14
N ALA A 26 -3.81 -6.67 -9.21
CA ALA A 26 -3.95 -7.45 -10.44
C ALA A 26 -4.72 -6.71 -11.55
N ARG A 27 -4.26 -6.85 -12.79
CA ARG A 27 -4.93 -6.27 -13.98
C ARG A 27 -5.87 -7.28 -14.63
N THR A 28 -7.16 -6.93 -14.66
CA THR A 28 -8.25 -7.73 -15.26
C THR A 28 -8.82 -7.14 -16.56
N ALA A 29 -8.30 -5.99 -17.00
CA ALA A 29 -8.71 -5.30 -18.21
C ALA A 29 -7.52 -4.62 -18.90
N GLY A 30 -7.64 -4.43 -20.22
CA GLY A 30 -6.61 -3.75 -21.01
C GLY A 30 -6.33 -2.33 -20.55
N PRO A 31 -5.12 -1.79 -20.82
CA PRO A 31 -4.79 -0.42 -20.46
C PRO A 31 -5.65 0.58 -21.23
N GLY A 32 -6.14 1.60 -20.53
CA GLY A 32 -6.79 2.75 -21.13
C GLY A 32 -5.81 3.53 -22.01
N SER A 33 -6.31 4.14 -23.08
CA SER A 33 -5.49 4.85 -24.08
C SER A 33 -4.72 6.06 -23.51
N ASP A 34 -5.11 6.53 -22.33
CA ASP A 34 -4.52 7.63 -21.59
C ASP A 34 -3.40 7.18 -20.63
N ASN A 35 -3.18 5.87 -20.45
CA ASN A 35 -2.16 5.36 -19.54
C ASN A 35 -0.75 5.55 -20.12
N PRO A 36 0.08 6.46 -19.55
CA PRO A 36 1.34 6.82 -20.16
C PRO A 36 2.36 5.67 -20.14
N TYR A 37 2.26 4.72 -19.20
CA TYR A 37 3.19 3.60 -19.08
C TYR A 37 3.11 2.63 -20.27
N PHE A 38 1.94 2.52 -20.90
CA PHE A 38 1.74 1.69 -22.10
C PHE A 38 1.93 2.48 -23.40
N PHE A 39 1.79 3.81 -23.35
CA PHE A 39 1.82 4.69 -24.51
C PHE A 39 2.97 5.70 -24.44
N ALA A 40 2.72 6.92 -23.96
CA ALA A 40 3.63 8.05 -24.09
C ALA A 40 5.04 7.83 -23.51
N ASN A 41 5.16 7.06 -22.43
CA ASN A 41 6.41 6.78 -21.73
C ASN A 41 7.01 5.42 -22.12
N ASN A 42 6.31 4.63 -22.93
CA ASN A 42 6.74 3.29 -23.29
C ASN A 42 7.74 3.33 -24.47
N PRO A 43 8.98 2.86 -24.29
CA PRO A 43 10.00 2.92 -25.33
C PRO A 43 9.63 2.11 -26.59
N TYR A 44 8.87 1.02 -26.44
CA TYR A 44 8.37 0.26 -27.60
C TYR A 44 7.34 1.08 -28.39
N SER A 45 6.42 1.76 -27.70
CA SER A 45 5.42 2.63 -28.35
C SER A 45 6.09 3.82 -29.04
N GLN A 46 7.09 4.45 -28.41
CA GLN A 46 7.89 5.51 -29.02
C GLN A 46 8.67 5.03 -30.26
N GLY A 47 9.12 3.77 -30.24
CA GLY A 47 9.81 3.12 -31.37
C GLY A 47 8.88 2.58 -32.48
N GLY A 48 7.56 2.75 -32.36
CA GLY A 48 6.59 2.26 -33.36
C GLY A 48 6.18 0.78 -33.20
N TYR A 49 6.56 0.13 -32.10
CA TYR A 49 6.25 -1.26 -31.75
C TYR A 49 5.32 -1.36 -30.53
N GLY A 50 4.46 -0.36 -30.32
CA GLY A 50 3.50 -0.32 -29.22
C GLY A 50 2.42 -1.40 -29.30
N LEU A 51 1.40 -1.29 -28.45
CA LEU A 51 0.28 -2.24 -28.44
C LEU A 51 -0.46 -2.29 -29.79
N PRO A 52 -0.96 -3.47 -30.21
CA PRO A 52 -0.84 -4.77 -29.56
C PRO A 52 0.52 -5.45 -29.81
N ASN A 53 1.25 -5.75 -28.73
CA ASN A 53 2.59 -6.37 -28.73
C ASN A 53 2.93 -6.88 -27.31
N CYS A 54 3.46 -8.10 -27.20
CA CYS A 54 3.80 -8.72 -25.91
C CYS A 54 4.87 -7.95 -25.13
N THR A 55 5.93 -7.48 -25.78
CA THR A 55 7.01 -6.74 -25.10
C THR A 55 6.55 -5.35 -24.69
N ALA A 56 5.83 -4.64 -25.56
CA ALA A 56 5.27 -3.32 -25.23
C ALA A 56 4.30 -3.42 -24.05
N TYR A 57 3.44 -4.44 -24.04
CA TYR A 57 2.52 -4.70 -22.95
C TYR A 57 3.24 -5.02 -21.64
N ALA A 58 4.10 -6.04 -21.64
CA ALA A 58 4.79 -6.48 -20.43
C ALA A 58 5.69 -5.37 -19.87
N PHE A 59 6.36 -4.58 -20.72
CA PHE A 59 7.15 -3.43 -20.29
C PHE A 59 6.27 -2.34 -19.67
N GLY A 60 5.16 -2.00 -20.31
CA GLY A 60 4.23 -0.99 -19.79
C GLY A 60 3.58 -1.40 -18.48
N ARG A 61 3.23 -2.68 -18.35
CA ARG A 61 2.67 -3.24 -17.12
C ARG A 61 3.72 -3.29 -16.00
N ALA A 62 4.96 -3.68 -16.30
CA ALA A 62 6.05 -3.61 -15.32
C ALA A 62 6.34 -2.17 -14.88
N TYR A 63 6.28 -1.20 -15.79
CA TYR A 63 6.43 0.22 -15.46
C TYR A 63 5.29 0.70 -14.57
N GLU A 64 4.05 0.35 -14.87
CA GLU A 64 2.90 0.64 -14.02
C GLU A 64 3.05 0.05 -12.60
N ILE A 65 3.49 -1.20 -12.48
CA ILE A 65 3.72 -1.89 -11.20
C ILE A 65 4.83 -1.22 -10.38
N LEU A 66 5.92 -0.82 -11.03
CA LEU A 66 7.08 -0.22 -10.37
C LEU A 66 6.93 1.28 -10.09
N GLY A 67 6.01 1.96 -10.78
CA GLY A 67 5.91 3.43 -10.82
C GLY A 67 7.12 4.13 -11.45
N THR A 68 8.14 3.39 -11.86
CA THR A 68 9.42 3.86 -12.41
C THR A 68 9.86 2.99 -13.59
N THR A 69 10.69 3.54 -14.48
CA THR A 69 11.09 2.83 -15.71
C THR A 69 11.78 1.50 -15.38
N PRO A 70 11.28 0.35 -15.87
CA PRO A 70 11.88 -0.95 -15.60
C PRO A 70 13.18 -1.14 -16.38
N ASN A 71 14.16 -1.81 -15.77
CA ASN A 71 15.41 -2.23 -16.41
C ASN A 71 15.23 -3.56 -17.17
N LEU A 72 14.23 -3.62 -18.05
CA LEU A 72 13.91 -4.78 -18.87
C LEU A 72 14.51 -4.64 -20.28
N CYS A 73 14.66 -5.77 -20.98
CA CYS A 73 15.21 -5.79 -22.33
C CYS A 73 14.35 -4.95 -23.29
N MET A 74 15.00 -4.22 -24.21
CA MET A 74 14.36 -3.40 -25.25
C MET A 74 14.21 -4.14 -26.60
N GLY A 75 14.56 -5.42 -26.63
CA GLY A 75 14.49 -6.27 -27.82
C GLY A 75 13.22 -7.12 -27.88
N ASN A 76 13.29 -8.18 -28.68
CA ASN A 76 12.27 -9.23 -28.77
C ASN A 76 12.15 -10.00 -27.45
N ALA A 77 10.99 -10.62 -27.22
CA ALA A 77 10.67 -11.33 -25.99
C ALA A 77 11.65 -12.46 -25.66
N ASN A 78 12.14 -13.21 -26.67
CA ASN A 78 13.12 -14.28 -26.45
C ASN A 78 14.47 -13.80 -25.88
N SER A 79 14.78 -12.50 -25.99
CA SER A 79 16.00 -11.89 -25.49
C SER A 79 15.88 -11.41 -24.04
N TRP A 80 14.66 -11.34 -23.48
CA TRP A 80 14.41 -10.78 -22.16
C TRP A 80 15.09 -11.58 -21.05
N TRP A 81 15.01 -12.90 -21.12
CA TRP A 81 15.64 -13.79 -20.16
C TRP A 81 17.17 -13.62 -20.15
N ASP A 82 17.82 -13.83 -21.30
CA ASP A 82 19.28 -13.75 -21.41
C ASP A 82 19.81 -12.35 -21.07
N TYR A 83 19.08 -11.29 -21.46
CA TYR A 83 19.38 -9.93 -21.04
C TYR A 83 19.42 -9.81 -19.52
N ASN A 84 18.37 -10.26 -18.82
CA ASN A 84 18.32 -10.20 -17.36
C ASN A 84 19.41 -11.06 -16.71
N GLN A 85 19.68 -12.26 -17.24
CA GLN A 85 20.76 -13.12 -16.75
C GLN A 85 22.15 -12.47 -16.92
N SER A 86 22.36 -11.73 -18.00
CA SER A 86 23.64 -11.08 -18.27
C SER A 86 23.88 -9.80 -17.46
N THR A 87 22.82 -9.06 -17.16
CA THR A 87 22.90 -7.78 -16.43
C THR A 87 22.71 -7.94 -14.94
N GLY A 88 21.93 -8.93 -14.50
CA GLY A 88 21.59 -9.16 -13.11
C GLY A 88 20.68 -8.08 -12.51
N TYR A 89 19.94 -7.32 -13.33
CA TYR A 89 19.09 -6.22 -12.82
C TYR A 89 17.98 -6.70 -11.89
N TYR A 90 17.40 -7.86 -12.18
CA TYR A 90 16.38 -8.47 -11.34
C TYR A 90 16.74 -9.92 -10.99
N PRO A 91 16.40 -10.38 -9.77
CA PRO A 91 16.39 -11.80 -9.46
C PRO A 91 15.50 -12.58 -10.44
N SER A 92 15.82 -13.85 -10.66
CA SER A 92 15.07 -14.71 -11.57
C SER A 92 14.99 -16.15 -11.05
N GLY A 93 14.05 -16.93 -11.58
CA GLY A 93 13.91 -18.34 -11.21
C GLY A 93 12.78 -19.05 -11.94
N SER A 94 12.32 -20.17 -11.40
CA SER A 94 11.33 -21.05 -12.03
C SER A 94 9.98 -21.12 -11.29
N THR A 95 9.79 -20.31 -10.25
CA THR A 95 8.57 -20.32 -9.44
C THR A 95 7.74 -19.08 -9.76
N PRO A 96 6.45 -19.20 -10.07
CA PRO A 96 5.62 -18.02 -10.32
C PRO A 96 5.54 -17.14 -9.07
N LYS A 97 5.62 -15.83 -9.26
CA LYS A 97 5.39 -14.80 -8.25
C LYS A 97 4.55 -13.69 -8.84
N LEU A 98 3.74 -13.02 -8.03
CA LEU A 98 2.94 -11.88 -8.46
C LEU A 98 3.82 -10.78 -9.04
N GLY A 99 3.38 -10.17 -10.13
CA GLY A 99 4.11 -9.16 -10.87
C GLY A 99 5.31 -9.66 -11.69
N ALA A 100 5.70 -10.94 -11.55
CA ALA A 100 6.83 -11.46 -12.29
C ALA A 100 6.58 -11.49 -13.81
N VAL A 101 7.65 -11.27 -14.58
CA VAL A 101 7.61 -11.44 -16.04
C VAL A 101 7.92 -12.90 -16.36
N ILE A 102 6.98 -13.62 -16.94
CA ILE A 102 7.23 -14.97 -17.48
C ILE A 102 7.81 -14.87 -18.90
N CYS A 103 8.84 -15.67 -19.20
CA CYS A 103 9.60 -15.59 -20.46
C CYS A 103 9.59 -16.92 -21.23
N TRP A 104 9.36 -16.84 -22.55
CA TRP A 104 9.45 -17.96 -23.48
C TRP A 104 10.34 -17.63 -24.68
N GLY A 105 11.21 -18.57 -25.05
CA GLY A 105 12.13 -18.47 -26.19
C GLY A 105 11.87 -19.46 -27.33
N GLY A 106 10.74 -20.19 -27.33
CA GLY A 106 10.47 -21.27 -28.29
C GLY A 106 10.18 -20.83 -29.74
N SER A 107 10.02 -19.53 -30.00
CA SER A 107 9.84 -18.95 -31.34
C SER A 107 10.94 -17.95 -31.71
N SER A 108 10.96 -17.47 -32.96
CA SER A 108 11.93 -16.47 -33.46
C SER A 108 11.96 -15.18 -32.65
N ASP A 109 10.82 -14.82 -32.06
CA ASP A 109 10.64 -13.57 -31.32
C ASP A 109 10.36 -13.82 -29.84
N GLY A 110 10.06 -15.07 -29.46
CA GLY A 110 9.66 -15.46 -28.11
C GLY A 110 8.28 -14.93 -27.71
N HIS A 111 7.99 -14.99 -26.41
CA HIS A 111 6.82 -14.36 -25.82
C HIS A 111 7.10 -13.98 -24.37
N VAL A 112 6.43 -12.93 -23.86
CA VAL A 112 6.48 -12.51 -22.46
C VAL A 112 5.09 -12.09 -22.00
N ALA A 113 4.81 -12.33 -20.72
CA ALA A 113 3.57 -11.95 -20.05
C ALA A 113 3.83 -11.59 -18.58
N ILE A 114 2.84 -11.01 -17.90
CA ILE A 114 2.93 -10.66 -16.47
C ILE A 114 2.06 -11.59 -15.65
N VAL A 115 2.60 -12.10 -14.54
CA VAL A 115 1.83 -12.88 -13.55
C VAL A 115 0.93 -11.94 -12.74
N GLU A 116 -0.38 -12.07 -12.92
CA GLU A 116 -1.35 -11.21 -12.25
C GLU A 116 -1.97 -11.83 -11.00
N ALA A 117 -2.14 -13.16 -10.97
CA ALA A 117 -2.71 -13.86 -9.82
C ALA A 117 -2.16 -15.28 -9.69
N ILE A 118 -2.08 -15.78 -8.47
CA ILE A 118 -1.70 -17.17 -8.15
C ILE A 118 -2.74 -17.72 -7.18
N ASN A 119 -3.52 -18.70 -7.62
CA ASN A 119 -4.59 -19.30 -6.83
C ASN A 119 -4.36 -20.81 -6.73
N GLY A 120 -3.80 -21.25 -5.60
CA GLY A 120 -3.41 -22.64 -5.41
C GLY A 120 -2.35 -23.06 -6.44
N ASP A 121 -2.71 -24.00 -7.32
CA ASP A 121 -1.84 -24.52 -8.38
C ASP A 121 -2.04 -23.82 -9.73
N THR A 122 -2.79 -22.72 -9.78
CA THR A 122 -3.05 -21.97 -11.02
C THR A 122 -2.40 -20.59 -11.01
N VAL A 123 -1.97 -20.15 -12.19
CA VAL A 123 -1.38 -18.83 -12.44
C VAL A 123 -2.19 -18.15 -13.52
N THR A 124 -2.62 -16.93 -13.26
CA THR A 124 -3.28 -16.06 -14.25
C THR A 124 -2.29 -15.03 -14.74
N LEU A 125 -2.15 -14.93 -16.06
CA LEU A 125 -1.31 -13.98 -16.76
C LEU A 125 -2.14 -12.82 -17.29
N SER A 126 -1.49 -11.69 -17.54
CA SER A 126 -1.96 -10.69 -18.49
C SER A 126 -0.96 -10.52 -19.62
N GLU A 127 -1.47 -10.37 -20.84
CA GLU A 127 -0.63 -10.30 -22.03
C GLU A 127 -1.30 -9.61 -23.22
N SER A 128 -0.47 -9.30 -24.22
CA SER A 128 -0.85 -8.87 -25.56
C SER A 128 -0.01 -9.65 -26.58
N THR A 129 -0.42 -9.69 -27.84
CA THR A 129 0.33 -10.37 -28.91
C THR A 129 0.53 -9.45 -30.10
N TYR A 130 1.69 -9.53 -30.77
CA TYR A 130 2.01 -8.68 -31.92
C TYR A 130 0.93 -8.71 -33.01
N SER A 131 0.35 -7.55 -33.33
CA SER A 131 -0.72 -7.39 -34.35
C SER A 131 -1.96 -8.27 -34.15
N GLY A 132 -2.17 -8.79 -32.94
CA GLY A 132 -3.27 -9.69 -32.61
C GLY A 132 -4.10 -9.19 -31.44
N ILE A 133 -4.05 -9.93 -30.34
CA ILE A 133 -4.79 -9.68 -29.12
C ILE A 133 -4.27 -8.42 -28.42
N TYR A 134 -5.16 -7.44 -28.23
CA TYR A 134 -4.85 -6.19 -27.52
C TYR A 134 -4.59 -6.43 -26.03
N PHE A 135 -5.44 -7.23 -25.40
CA PHE A 135 -5.30 -7.65 -24.01
C PHE A 135 -6.06 -8.95 -23.82
N GLN A 136 -5.49 -9.86 -23.05
CA GLN A 136 -6.23 -10.97 -22.45
C GLN A 136 -5.64 -11.33 -21.09
N ASN A 137 -6.48 -11.94 -20.25
CA ASN A 137 -6.01 -12.77 -19.17
C ASN A 137 -6.06 -14.24 -19.58
N TYR A 138 -5.01 -14.99 -19.26
CA TYR A 138 -4.92 -16.41 -19.56
C TYR A 138 -4.43 -17.16 -18.32
N THR A 139 -5.10 -18.26 -17.98
CA THR A 139 -4.78 -19.05 -16.78
C THR A 139 -4.21 -20.41 -17.18
N TYR A 140 -3.14 -20.83 -16.50
CA TYR A 140 -2.56 -22.17 -16.63
C TYR A 140 -2.29 -22.79 -15.25
N THR A 141 -2.11 -24.11 -15.23
CA THR A 141 -1.70 -24.86 -14.04
C THR A 141 -0.17 -24.90 -13.94
N ILE A 142 0.38 -24.65 -12.75
CA ILE A 142 1.82 -24.72 -12.47
C ILE A 142 2.39 -26.06 -12.94
N GLY A 143 3.53 -26.02 -13.63
CA GLY A 143 4.13 -27.17 -14.31
C GLY A 143 3.77 -27.27 -15.80
N ALA A 144 2.78 -26.50 -16.28
CA ALA A 144 2.42 -26.43 -17.69
C ALA A 144 3.11 -25.27 -18.45
N GLU A 145 4.05 -24.55 -17.82
CA GLU A 145 4.64 -23.30 -18.34
C GLU A 145 5.12 -23.44 -19.79
N ASN A 146 5.80 -24.55 -20.10
CA ASN A 146 6.33 -24.76 -21.45
C ASN A 146 5.23 -24.93 -22.51
N ALA A 147 4.07 -25.48 -22.16
CA ALA A 147 2.97 -25.69 -23.10
C ALA A 147 2.00 -24.49 -23.18
N THR A 148 2.10 -23.55 -22.23
CA THR A 148 1.20 -22.40 -22.10
C THR A 148 1.28 -21.40 -23.27
N SER A 149 2.44 -21.28 -23.92
CA SER A 149 2.66 -20.31 -24.99
C SER A 149 3.50 -20.92 -26.13
N VAL A 150 4.45 -20.17 -26.68
CA VAL A 150 5.27 -20.54 -27.85
C VAL A 150 6.30 -21.65 -27.59
N GLY A 151 6.25 -22.34 -26.45
CA GLY A 151 7.30 -23.28 -26.04
C GLY A 151 8.57 -22.60 -25.54
N GLY A 152 9.52 -23.41 -25.07
CA GLY A 152 10.82 -22.91 -24.62
C GLY A 152 10.70 -22.00 -23.40
N PHE A 153 9.95 -22.42 -22.39
CA PHE A 153 9.89 -21.70 -21.11
C PHE A 153 11.29 -21.51 -20.54
N GLN A 154 11.65 -20.25 -20.28
CA GLN A 154 12.97 -19.86 -19.79
C GLN A 154 12.98 -19.62 -18.28
N GLY A 155 11.88 -19.06 -17.74
CA GLY A 155 11.73 -18.76 -16.32
C GLY A 155 10.88 -17.51 -16.07
N TYR A 156 10.95 -17.01 -14.84
CA TYR A 156 10.32 -15.79 -14.36
C TYR A 156 11.38 -14.77 -13.93
N ILE A 157 11.21 -13.52 -14.33
CA ILE A 157 11.99 -12.36 -13.86
C ILE A 157 11.19 -11.69 -12.75
N TYR A 158 11.78 -11.57 -11.55
CA TYR A 158 11.11 -11.03 -10.36
C TYR A 158 11.38 -9.53 -10.24
N ILE A 159 10.45 -8.71 -10.73
CA ILE A 159 10.60 -7.24 -10.77
C ILE A 159 10.34 -6.56 -9.41
N GLY A 160 9.80 -7.29 -8.44
CA GLY A 160 9.61 -6.83 -7.07
C GLY A 160 9.14 -7.98 -6.17
N ASP A 161 8.92 -7.69 -4.89
CA ASP A 161 8.34 -8.62 -3.93
C ASP A 161 6.91 -8.19 -3.61
N TYR A 162 5.97 -9.02 -4.06
CA TYR A 162 4.56 -8.70 -4.06
C TYR A 162 3.73 -9.83 -3.50
N ILE A 163 2.72 -9.49 -2.70
CA ILE A 163 1.73 -10.42 -2.16
C ILE A 163 0.32 -10.08 -2.65
N ASP A 164 -0.55 -11.08 -2.66
CA ASP A 164 -1.98 -10.85 -2.83
C ASP A 164 -2.51 -10.25 -1.52
N ALA A 165 -3.41 -9.27 -1.60
CA ALA A 165 -4.12 -8.78 -0.42
C ALA A 165 -4.85 -9.92 0.30
N ALA A 166 -5.35 -10.91 -0.43
CA ALA A 166 -6.01 -12.08 0.14
C ALA A 166 -5.05 -13.07 0.84
N ALA A 167 -3.73 -12.91 0.66
CA ALA A 167 -2.74 -13.71 1.39
C ALA A 167 -2.59 -13.21 2.84
N ASP A 168 -2.88 -11.94 3.08
CA ASP A 168 -3.02 -11.41 4.43
C ASP A 168 -4.41 -11.72 4.97
N THR A 169 -4.46 -12.18 6.21
CA THR A 169 -5.72 -12.54 6.90
C THR A 169 -5.72 -12.05 8.35
N THR A 170 -4.67 -11.35 8.75
CA THR A 170 -4.41 -10.94 10.12
C THR A 170 -4.58 -9.44 10.25
N PRO A 171 -5.42 -8.94 11.17
CA PRO A 171 -5.54 -7.51 11.40
C PRO A 171 -4.23 -6.89 11.91
N PRO A 172 -3.99 -5.60 11.63
CA PRO A 172 -2.83 -4.89 12.16
C PRO A 172 -2.92 -4.79 13.69
N ALA A 173 -1.78 -4.70 14.37
CA ALA A 173 -1.73 -4.44 15.79
C ALA A 173 -1.86 -2.94 16.09
N LEU A 174 -2.58 -2.62 17.16
CA LEU A 174 -2.83 -1.26 17.65
C LEU A 174 -2.64 -1.23 19.17
N SER A 175 -1.78 -0.33 19.66
CA SER A 175 -1.47 -0.22 21.09
C SER A 175 -1.05 1.19 21.49
N ASN A 176 -0.86 1.40 22.80
CA ASN A 176 -0.32 2.64 23.37
C ASN A 176 -1.02 3.92 22.88
N VAL A 177 -2.35 3.89 22.81
CA VAL A 177 -3.15 5.06 22.45
C VAL A 177 -3.05 6.10 23.56
N LEU A 178 -2.57 7.28 23.18
CA LEU A 178 -2.46 8.45 24.04
C LEU A 178 -3.30 9.57 23.45
N VAL A 179 -4.19 10.13 24.27
CA VAL A 179 -5.04 11.27 23.95
C VAL A 179 -4.73 12.39 24.93
N THR A 180 -4.40 13.57 24.42
CA THR A 180 -4.03 14.73 25.22
C THR A 180 -4.67 15.99 24.69
N ASP A 181 -5.07 16.89 25.58
CA ASP A 181 -5.31 18.27 25.20
C ASP A 181 -4.02 18.88 24.62
N TYR A 182 -4.17 19.62 23.53
CA TYR A 182 -3.08 20.30 22.86
C TYR A 182 -3.34 21.81 22.90
N GLU A 183 -2.76 22.43 23.92
CA GLU A 183 -2.72 23.89 24.12
C GLU A 183 -4.10 24.56 24.17
N GLY A 184 -5.15 23.81 24.55
CA GLY A 184 -6.53 24.27 24.55
C GLY A 184 -7.15 24.48 23.16
N GLU A 185 -6.42 24.17 22.08
CA GLU A 185 -6.89 24.34 20.70
C GLU A 185 -7.60 23.09 20.16
N GLY A 186 -7.22 21.91 20.66
CA GLY A 186 -7.79 20.64 20.23
C GLY A 186 -7.22 19.45 20.96
N ILE A 187 -7.51 18.27 20.43
CA ILE A 187 -7.08 16.98 20.94
C ILE A 187 -5.96 16.45 20.04
N LYS A 188 -4.83 16.08 20.64
CA LYS A 188 -3.79 15.33 19.95
C LYS A 188 -3.90 13.85 20.32
N VAL A 189 -3.94 13.00 19.30
CA VAL A 189 -3.99 11.55 19.46
C VAL A 189 -2.73 10.95 18.85
N THR A 190 -2.10 10.01 19.56
CA THR A 190 -1.03 9.17 19.03
C THR A 190 -1.27 7.71 19.38
N ALA A 191 -0.84 6.79 18.52
CA ALA A 191 -0.92 5.35 18.76
C ALA A 191 0.28 4.64 18.14
N LEU A 192 0.67 3.48 18.69
CA LEU A 192 1.58 2.55 18.02
C LEU A 192 0.79 1.60 17.13
N VAL A 193 1.23 1.48 15.89
CA VAL A 193 0.63 0.62 14.87
C VAL A 193 1.70 -0.23 14.20
N SER A 194 1.37 -1.48 13.89
CA SER A 194 2.26 -2.38 13.15
C SER A 194 1.45 -3.43 12.41
N ASP A 195 2.00 -3.93 11.32
CA ASP A 195 1.49 -5.05 10.55
C ASP A 195 2.68 -5.93 10.13
N ASP A 196 2.49 -7.24 10.03
CA ASP A 196 3.56 -8.20 9.76
C ASP A 196 3.61 -8.70 8.30
N LEU A 197 2.67 -8.26 7.44
CA LEU A 197 2.57 -8.78 6.08
C LEU A 197 2.26 -7.71 5.03
N SER A 198 1.06 -7.12 5.01
CA SER A 198 0.66 -6.14 4.01
C SER A 198 1.08 -4.70 4.34
N GLY A 199 1.57 -4.46 5.55
CA GLY A 199 1.97 -3.15 6.03
C GLY A 199 0.78 -2.25 6.33
N MET A 200 1.06 -1.07 6.90
CA MET A 200 0.00 -0.13 7.28
C MET A 200 -0.65 0.54 6.07
N GLY A 201 -1.99 0.54 6.05
CA GLY A 201 -2.81 1.28 5.11
C GLY A 201 -3.13 2.68 5.65
N GLN A 202 -4.33 2.85 6.22
CA GLN A 202 -4.81 4.12 6.76
C GLN A 202 -5.15 4.02 8.24
N VAL A 203 -5.01 5.14 8.96
CA VAL A 203 -5.50 5.26 10.35
C VAL A 203 -6.53 6.36 10.41
N TYR A 204 -7.68 6.07 11.02
CA TYR A 204 -8.76 7.02 11.20
C TYR A 204 -9.05 7.26 12.68
N PHE A 205 -9.44 8.48 12.99
CA PHE A 205 -9.80 8.94 14.32
C PHE A 205 -11.23 9.49 14.31
N PRO A 206 -12.26 8.64 14.41
CA PRO A 206 -13.63 9.10 14.61
C PRO A 206 -13.76 9.74 15.99
N VAL A 207 -14.22 10.99 16.02
CA VAL A 207 -14.40 11.77 17.25
C VAL A 207 -15.78 12.39 17.28
N TRP A 208 -16.39 12.44 18.47
CA TRP A 208 -17.64 13.13 18.74
C TRP A 208 -17.72 13.49 20.23
N THR A 209 -18.57 14.44 20.60
CA THR A 209 -18.79 14.84 22.00
C THR A 209 -19.98 14.10 22.59
N GLU A 210 -20.05 13.93 23.91
CA GLU A 210 -21.27 13.34 24.52
C GLU A 210 -22.50 14.26 24.45
N ASN A 211 -22.31 15.54 24.15
CA ASN A 211 -23.41 16.50 24.09
C ASN A 211 -24.19 16.33 22.78
N GLY A 212 -25.42 15.82 22.87
CA GLY A 212 -26.22 15.51 21.68
C GLY A 212 -25.97 14.10 21.11
N GLY A 213 -24.96 13.39 21.63
CA GLY A 213 -24.56 12.07 21.18
C GLY A 213 -23.62 12.16 19.97
N GLN A 214 -23.77 11.29 18.98
CA GLN A 214 -22.91 11.32 17.77
C GLN A 214 -23.37 12.34 16.71
N ASP A 215 -24.04 13.43 17.10
CA ASP A 215 -24.56 14.42 16.16
C ASP A 215 -23.45 15.27 15.52
N ASP A 216 -22.27 15.32 16.13
CA ASP A 216 -21.07 16.00 15.63
C ASP A 216 -19.94 15.03 15.23
N LEU A 217 -20.25 13.76 14.97
CA LEU A 217 -19.26 12.74 14.59
C LEU A 217 -18.48 13.12 13.32
N ILE A 218 -17.16 13.21 13.44
CA ILE A 218 -16.23 13.45 12.32
C ILE A 218 -15.15 12.37 12.29
N TRP A 219 -14.88 11.85 11.09
CA TRP A 219 -13.80 10.90 10.84
C TRP A 219 -12.55 11.66 10.39
N HIS A 220 -11.58 11.83 11.29
CA HIS A 220 -10.32 12.48 10.94
C HIS A 220 -9.33 11.46 10.37
N THR A 221 -8.69 11.81 9.25
CA THR A 221 -7.61 10.99 8.67
C THR A 221 -6.30 11.27 9.41
N GLY A 222 -5.66 10.21 9.90
CA GLY A 222 -4.37 10.25 10.55
C GLY A 222 -3.18 10.25 9.60
N THR A 223 -2.00 10.48 10.16
CA THR A 223 -0.71 10.25 9.50
C THR A 223 0.05 9.14 10.22
N VAL A 224 0.82 8.35 9.47
CA VAL A 224 1.70 7.31 10.02
C VAL A 224 3.15 7.66 9.67
N SER A 225 4.01 7.71 10.69
CA SER A 225 5.44 7.93 10.54
C SER A 225 6.19 6.82 11.26
N GLY A 226 6.75 5.88 10.50
CA GLY A 226 7.26 4.63 11.07
C GLY A 226 6.12 3.80 11.66
N ASN A 227 6.21 3.50 12.96
CA ASN A 227 5.17 2.78 13.71
C ASN A 227 4.25 3.70 14.52
N VAL A 228 4.33 5.03 14.34
CA VAL A 228 3.52 5.98 15.11
C VAL A 228 2.43 6.58 14.22
N ALA A 229 1.17 6.30 14.57
CA ALA A 229 0.02 6.98 14.01
C ALA A 229 -0.29 8.25 14.82
N SER A 230 -0.67 9.35 14.17
CA SER A 230 -1.01 10.60 14.85
C SER A 230 -2.11 11.39 14.15
N CYS A 231 -2.88 12.14 14.93
CA CYS A 231 -3.88 13.08 14.44
C CYS A 231 -4.06 14.24 15.41
N PHE A 232 -4.38 15.43 14.87
CA PHE A 232 -4.83 16.58 15.64
C PHE A 232 -6.29 16.86 15.27
N ILE A 233 -7.15 16.91 16.27
CA ILE A 233 -8.59 17.17 16.15
C ILE A 233 -8.88 18.54 16.77
N PRO A 234 -9.14 19.58 15.97
CA PRO A 234 -9.53 20.89 16.49
C PRO A 234 -10.83 20.81 17.29
N TYR A 235 -10.90 21.51 18.43
CA TYR A 235 -12.18 21.61 19.16
C TYR A 235 -13.27 22.32 18.35
N SER A 236 -12.88 23.19 17.41
CA SER A 236 -13.82 23.87 16.51
C SER A 236 -14.61 22.92 15.63
N ASP A 237 -14.07 21.74 15.33
CA ASP A 237 -14.74 20.74 14.50
C ASP A 237 -15.93 20.11 15.26
N HIS A 238 -15.91 20.22 16.59
CA HIS A 238 -16.90 19.70 17.54
C HIS A 238 -17.60 20.82 18.32
N ASN A 239 -17.91 21.92 17.63
CA ASN A 239 -18.63 23.08 18.17
C ASN A 239 -17.98 23.73 19.42
N THR A 240 -16.71 23.42 19.70
CA THR A 240 -15.96 23.85 20.89
C THR A 240 -16.61 23.39 22.21
N GLU A 241 -17.44 22.36 22.19
CA GLU A 241 -18.22 21.92 23.35
C GLU A 241 -17.32 21.46 24.51
N LEU A 242 -17.83 21.62 25.72
CA LEU A 242 -17.20 21.12 26.94
C LEU A 242 -17.71 19.70 27.25
N GLY A 243 -16.96 18.97 28.07
CA GLY A 243 -17.32 17.61 28.47
C GLY A 243 -16.49 16.56 27.73
N ASP A 244 -17.02 15.35 27.67
CA ASP A 244 -16.29 14.19 27.17
C ASP A 244 -16.30 14.15 25.64
N TYR A 245 -15.11 13.99 25.07
CA TYR A 245 -14.88 13.68 23.68
C TYR A 245 -14.55 12.20 23.59
N ASN A 246 -15.37 11.45 22.86
CA ASN A 246 -15.08 10.06 22.54
C ASN A 246 -14.10 10.01 21.38
N VAL A 247 -13.02 9.28 21.54
CA VAL A 247 -11.96 9.15 20.55
C VAL A 247 -11.79 7.69 20.22
N HIS A 248 -12.18 7.33 19.01
CA HIS A 248 -11.88 6.02 18.45
C HIS A 248 -10.59 6.09 17.62
N VAL A 249 -9.89 4.97 17.52
CA VAL A 249 -8.73 4.79 16.65
C VAL A 249 -8.94 3.53 15.85
N TYR A 250 -9.06 3.65 14.54
CA TYR A 250 -9.13 2.54 13.59
C TYR A 250 -7.84 2.48 12.80
N ALA A 251 -7.07 1.41 12.96
CA ALA A 251 -5.88 1.15 12.16
C ALA A 251 -6.21 0.09 11.12
N TYR A 252 -6.04 0.43 9.84
CA TYR A 252 -6.19 -0.47 8.70
C TYR A 252 -4.81 -0.89 8.18
N ASP A 253 -4.65 -2.16 7.84
CA ASP A 253 -3.55 -2.63 7.02
C ASP A 253 -3.82 -2.30 5.53
N SER A 254 -2.87 -2.60 4.66
CA SER A 254 -3.07 -2.37 3.22
C SER A 254 -4.05 -3.37 2.62
N ALA A 255 -4.22 -4.55 3.22
CA ALA A 255 -5.13 -5.61 2.77
C ALA A 255 -6.61 -5.34 3.12
N GLY A 256 -6.88 -4.34 3.96
CA GLY A 256 -8.20 -3.89 4.38
C GLY A 256 -8.70 -4.48 5.69
N HIS A 257 -7.90 -5.26 6.43
CA HIS A 257 -8.25 -5.63 7.80
C HIS A 257 -8.01 -4.46 8.74
N TYR A 258 -8.67 -4.48 9.88
CA TYR A 258 -8.54 -3.40 10.85
C TYR A 258 -8.61 -3.89 12.29
N THR A 259 -7.91 -3.15 13.14
CA THR A 259 -8.09 -3.19 14.60
C THR A 259 -8.57 -1.84 15.08
N MET A 260 -9.46 -1.86 16.08
CA MET A 260 -10.00 -0.64 16.67
C MET A 260 -9.86 -0.65 18.18
N THR A 261 -9.58 0.53 18.73
CA THR A 261 -9.72 0.81 20.16
C THR A 261 -10.43 2.14 20.38
N ALA A 262 -10.95 2.34 21.58
CA ALA A 262 -11.70 3.51 21.99
C ALA A 262 -11.19 4.03 23.34
N THR A 263 -11.20 5.34 23.50
CA THR A 263 -10.93 6.04 24.75
C THR A 263 -11.69 7.36 24.75
N SER A 264 -11.56 8.16 25.80
CA SER A 264 -12.13 9.49 25.86
C SER A 264 -11.20 10.48 26.57
N ILE A 265 -11.45 11.76 26.34
CA ILE A 265 -10.83 12.86 27.08
C ILE A 265 -11.88 13.91 27.43
N THR A 266 -11.84 14.43 28.65
CA THR A 266 -12.76 15.47 29.10
C THR A 266 -12.13 16.84 28.87
N LYS A 267 -12.79 17.69 28.08
CA LYS A 267 -12.47 19.12 27.98
C LYS A 267 -13.20 19.87 29.10
N THR A 268 -12.44 20.46 30.02
CA THR A 268 -12.99 21.23 31.15
C THR A 268 -12.94 22.73 30.88
N ASP A 269 -13.85 23.44 31.55
CA ASP A 269 -13.80 24.89 31.57
C ASP A 269 -12.63 25.36 32.43
N THR A 270 -11.80 26.26 31.90
CA THR A 270 -10.59 26.76 32.57
C THR A 270 -10.83 28.08 33.31
N PHE A 271 -12.08 28.50 33.53
CA PHE A 271 -12.36 29.62 34.44
C PHE A 271 -11.80 29.33 35.84
N THR A 272 -10.62 29.88 36.10
CA THR A 272 -10.09 30.09 37.44
C THR A 272 -11.10 30.99 38.13
N SER A 273 -11.77 30.51 39.19
CA SER A 273 -12.65 31.36 39.98
C SER A 273 -11.84 32.57 40.44
N LEU A 274 -12.13 33.76 39.91
CA LEU A 274 -11.68 34.99 40.53
C LEU A 274 -12.35 35.02 41.89
N GLY A 275 -11.56 34.79 42.94
CA GLY A 275 -12.04 34.60 44.30
C GLY A 275 -13.04 35.66 44.70
N GLU A 276 -14.04 35.24 45.48
CA GLU A 276 -15.06 36.08 46.09
C GLU A 276 -14.46 37.41 46.56
N VAL A 277 -14.82 38.51 45.90
CA VAL A 277 -14.49 39.85 46.40
C VAL A 277 -15.44 40.09 47.57
N ALA A 278 -14.97 39.80 48.78
CA ALA A 278 -15.66 40.20 50.00
C ALA A 278 -15.76 41.73 50.02
N LEU A 279 -16.96 42.26 49.83
CA LEU A 279 -17.25 43.67 50.09
C LEU A 279 -17.35 43.84 51.61
N GLU A 280 -16.30 44.36 52.24
CA GLU A 280 -16.39 44.86 53.61
C GLU A 280 -17.17 46.19 53.61
N SER A 281 -18.28 46.22 54.35
CA SER A 281 -19.12 47.39 54.63
C SER A 281 -18.72 48.06 55.94
#